data_AF-A0A1L5F7V7-F1
#
_entry.id   AF-A0A1L5F7V7-F1
#
_cell.length_a   1.000
_cell.length_b   1.000
_cell.length_c   1.000
_cell.angle_alpha   90.00
_cell.angle_beta   90.00
_cell.angle_gamma   90.00
#
_symmetry.space_group_name_H-M   'P 1'
#
loop_
_entity.id
_entity.type
_entity.pdbx_description
1 polymer ?
#
loop_
_entity_poly.entity_id
_entity_poly.type
_entity_poly.pdbx_seq_one_letter_code
_entity_poly.pdbx_strand_id
1 'polypeptide(L)'
;MHTNDWVLQEFNDAPFADNRLNKRLTKIANSFYGNPESSIPQACKSYAGTQATYRFFSNNRVKPEVILMSHREQTIDRMRKYDTVFAI
;
A
#
# COMPACT_ATOMS: atom_id res chain seq x y z
N MET A 1 8.57 10.76 -10.53
CA MET A 1 8.53 9.60 -9.61
C MET A 1 7.70 8.54 -10.30
N HIS A 2 8.33 7.53 -10.90
CA HIS A 2 7.59 6.41 -11.48
C HIS A 2 6.91 5.64 -10.34
N THR A 3 5.61 5.40 -10.49
CA THR A 3 4.87 4.53 -9.57
C THR A 3 5.00 3.12 -10.14
N ASN A 4 5.45 2.16 -9.33
CA ASN A 4 5.56 0.78 -9.79
C ASN A 4 4.18 0.22 -10.14
N ASP A 5 4.07 -0.42 -11.29
CA ASP A 5 2.80 -1.00 -11.79
C ASP A 5 2.23 -2.02 -10.81
N TRP A 6 3.10 -2.77 -10.12
CA TRP A 6 2.70 -3.67 -9.05
C TRP A 6 1.97 -2.96 -7.90
N VAL A 7 2.46 -1.79 -7.47
CA VAL A 7 1.84 -1.03 -6.37
C VAL A 7 0.48 -0.48 -6.79
N LEU A 8 0.34 -0.07 -8.06
CA LEU A 8 -0.94 0.38 -8.60
C LEU A 8 -1.93 -0.77 -8.65
N GLN A 9 -1.50 -1.95 -9.11
CA GLN A 9 -2.33 -3.14 -9.17
C GLN A 9 -2.77 -3.59 -7.77
N GLU A 10 -1.85 -3.60 -6.81
CA GLU A 10 -2.14 -4.12 -5.45
C GLU A 10 -3.18 -3.26 -4.69
N PHE A 11 -3.25 -1.97 -5.00
CA PHE A 11 -4.17 -1.02 -4.37
C PHE A 11 -5.19 -0.42 -5.34
N ASN A 12 -5.43 -1.08 -6.48
CA ASN A 12 -6.29 -0.56 -7.55
C ASN A 12 -7.75 -0.40 -7.10
N ASP A 13 -8.18 -1.21 -6.14
CA ASP A 13 -9.56 -1.23 -5.61
C ASP A 13 -9.89 -0.03 -4.71
N ALA A 14 -8.97 0.94 -4.60
CA ALA A 14 -9.19 2.22 -3.93
C ALA A 14 -9.77 2.03 -2.51
N PRO A 15 -9.00 1.47 -1.57
CA PRO A 15 -9.53 0.92 -0.32
C PRO A 15 -10.26 1.95 0.56
N PHE A 16 -9.98 3.25 0.41
CA PHE A 16 -10.63 4.31 1.15
C PHE A 16 -11.63 5.11 0.32
N ALA A 17 -12.73 5.53 0.95
CA ALA A 17 -13.68 6.48 0.34
C ALA A 17 -13.05 7.85 0.01
N ASP A 18 -12.03 8.29 0.77
CA ASP A 18 -11.29 9.52 0.48
C ASP A 18 -10.14 9.21 -0.50
N ASN A 19 -10.30 9.62 -1.76
CA ASN A 19 -9.31 9.37 -2.82
C ASN A 19 -7.92 9.95 -2.51
N ARG A 20 -7.81 10.97 -1.64
CA ARG A 20 -6.51 11.50 -1.22
C ARG A 20 -5.75 10.49 -0.36
N LEU A 21 -6.47 9.66 0.42
CA LEU A 21 -5.88 8.57 1.18
C LEU A 21 -5.39 7.46 0.26
N ASN A 22 -6.14 7.12 -0.80
CA ASN A 22 -5.68 6.15 -1.80
C ASN A 22 -4.40 6.62 -2.49
N LYS A 23 -4.39 7.87 -3.00
CA LYS A 23 -3.17 8.47 -3.60
C LYS A 23 -1.99 8.47 -2.63
N ARG A 24 -2.24 8.72 -1.34
CA ARG A 24 -1.21 8.71 -0.31
C ARG A 24 -0.69 7.29 -0.06
N LEU A 25 -1.59 6.31 0.06
CA LEU A 25 -1.25 4.90 0.23
C LEU A 25 -0.35 4.41 -0.91
N THR A 26 -0.74 4.65 -2.17
CA THR A 26 0.07 4.29 -3.34
C THR A 26 1.47 4.90 -3.27
N LYS A 27 1.57 6.18 -2.87
CA LYS A 27 2.88 6.85 -2.74
C LYS A 27 3.74 6.25 -1.63
N ILE A 28 3.15 5.93 -0.47
CA ILE A 28 3.83 5.29 0.66
C ILE A 28 4.30 3.88 0.25
N ALA A 29 3.40 3.08 -0.33
CA ALA A 29 3.71 1.73 -0.80
C ALA A 29 4.83 1.74 -1.86
N ASN A 30 4.83 2.70 -2.78
CA ASN A 30 5.92 2.86 -3.75
C ASN A 30 7.26 3.22 -3.10
N SER A 31 7.25 4.06 -2.06
CA SER A 31 8.45 4.38 -1.27
C SER A 31 8.99 3.14 -0.54
N PHE A 32 8.11 2.32 0.04
CA PHE A 32 8.50 1.14 0.80
C PHE A 32 8.94 -0.01 -0.11
N TYR A 33 8.28 -0.19 -1.25
CA TYR A 33 8.67 -1.19 -2.25
C TYR A 33 10.13 -1.01 -2.71
N GLY A 34 10.58 0.24 -2.86
CA GLY A 34 11.94 0.52 -3.28
C GLY A 34 13.02 0.17 -2.23
N ASN A 35 12.67 0.11 -0.93
CA ASN A 35 13.59 -0.19 0.18
C ASN A 35 12.81 -0.79 1.37
N PRO A 36 12.37 -2.06 1.31
CA PRO A 36 11.46 -2.63 2.31
C PRO A 36 12.07 -2.74 3.71
N GLU A 37 13.38 -2.88 3.82
CA GLU A 37 14.10 -2.97 5.11
C GLU A 37 14.42 -1.60 5.72
N SER A 38 14.18 -0.51 4.99
CA SER A 38 14.46 0.84 5.47
C SER A 38 13.41 1.32 6.45
N SER A 39 13.84 2.14 7.41
CA SER A 39 12.92 2.89 8.24
C SER A 39 12.06 3.86 7.41
N ILE A 40 10.92 4.30 7.94
CA ILE A 40 10.02 5.25 7.25
C ILE A 40 10.76 6.50 6.75
N PRO A 41 11.61 7.19 7.56
CA PRO A 41 12.36 8.34 7.09
C PRO A 41 13.30 8.04 5.92
N GLN A 42 13.98 6.89 5.97
CA GLN A 42 14.90 6.45 4.91
C GLN A 42 14.14 6.12 3.62
N ALA A 43 13.04 5.39 3.69
CA ALA A 43 12.24 5.00 2.53
C ALA A 43 11.55 6.20 1.86
N CYS A 44 11.08 7.19 2.64
CA CYS A 44 10.39 8.37 2.13
C CYS A 44 11.32 9.46 1.56
N LYS A 45 12.64 9.39 1.84
CA LYS A 45 13.71 10.24 1.27
C LYS A 45 13.52 11.76 1.42
N SER A 46 12.53 12.21 2.19
CA SER A 46 12.20 13.61 2.39
C SER A 46 11.45 13.81 3.72
N TYR A 47 11.68 14.94 4.37
CA TYR A 47 11.00 15.28 5.62
C TYR A 47 9.48 15.36 5.42
N ALA A 48 9.04 16.05 4.37
CA ALA A 48 7.62 16.17 4.04
C ALA A 48 6.95 14.81 3.75
N GLY A 49 7.64 13.90 3.06
CA GLY A 49 7.18 12.53 2.84
C GLY A 49 7.04 11.75 4.14
N THR A 50 8.08 11.82 4.98
CA THR A 50 8.13 11.16 6.30
C THR A 50 6.97 11.61 7.19
N GLN A 51 6.77 12.92 7.35
CA GLN A 51 5.68 13.49 8.15
C GLN A 51 4.31 13.10 7.60
N ALA A 52 4.14 13.10 6.27
CA ALA A 52 2.88 12.68 5.66
C ALA A 52 2.59 11.19 5.91
N THR A 53 3.61 10.33 5.92
CA THR A 53 3.47 8.90 6.23
C THR A 53 3.08 8.66 7.68
N TYR A 54 3.74 9.33 8.63
CA TYR A 54 3.33 9.25 10.03
C TYR A 54 1.89 9.72 10.25
N ARG A 55 1.52 10.87 9.66
CA ARG A 55 0.14 11.39 9.72
C ARG A 55 -0.87 10.46 9.06
N PHE A 56 -0.47 9.74 8.01
CA PHE A 56 -1.32 8.75 7.36
C PHE A 56 -1.60 7.57 8.29
N PHE A 57 -0.58 7.01 8.94
CA PHE A 57 -0.77 5.90 9.87
C PHE A 57 -1.44 6.31 11.19
N SER A 58 -1.29 7.56 11.62
CA SER A 58 -1.99 8.08 12.80
C SER A 58 -3.42 8.58 12.51
N ASN A 59 -3.87 8.53 11.26
CA ASN A 59 -5.20 9.03 10.86
C ASN A 59 -6.27 8.01 11.25
N ASN A 60 -7.24 8.42 12.07
CA ASN A 60 -8.34 7.55 12.52
C ASN A 60 -9.21 6.97 11.40
N ARG A 61 -9.23 7.62 10.22
CA ARG A 61 -9.91 7.15 9.00
C ARG A 61 -9.11 6.08 8.24
N VAL A 62 -7.83 5.93 8.54
CA VAL A 62 -6.97 4.90 7.96
C VAL A 62 -6.98 3.71 8.90
N LYS A 63 -7.66 2.64 8.48
CA LYS A 63 -7.77 1.39 9.22
C LYS A 63 -6.87 0.32 8.60
N PRO A 64 -6.03 -0.39 9.37
CA PRO A 64 -5.16 -1.44 8.83
C PRO A 64 -5.92 -2.51 8.04
N GLU A 65 -7.12 -2.86 8.49
CA GLU A 65 -7.99 -3.86 7.86
C GLU A 65 -8.36 -3.45 6.43
N VAL A 66 -8.60 -2.16 6.22
CA VAL A 66 -8.96 -1.59 4.91
C VAL A 66 -7.78 -1.61 3.95
N ILE A 67 -6.56 -1.38 4.44
CA ILE A 67 -5.33 -1.53 3.63
C ILE A 67 -5.13 -2.99 3.23
N LEU A 68 -5.28 -3.91 4.18
CA LEU A 68 -5.10 -5.35 3.95
C LEU A 68 -6.19 -5.95 3.06
N MET A 69 -7.41 -5.42 3.08
CA MET A 69 -8.51 -5.89 2.24
C MET A 69 -8.14 -5.84 0.76
N SER A 70 -7.62 -4.71 0.27
CA SER A 70 -7.20 -4.59 -1.13
C SER A 70 -6.12 -5.61 -1.50
N HIS A 71 -5.14 -5.81 -0.61
CA HIS A 71 -4.07 -6.79 -0.81
C HIS A 71 -4.61 -8.24 -0.83
N ARG A 72 -5.62 -8.54 -0.01
CA ARG A 72 -6.27 -9.86 0.04
C ARG A 72 -7.08 -10.14 -1.21
N GLU A 73 -7.86 -9.18 -1.69
CA GLU A 73 -8.63 -9.35 -2.94
C GLU A 73 -7.71 -9.61 -4.13
N GLN A 74 -6.62 -8.85 -4.26
CA GLN A 74 -5.61 -9.08 -5.29
C GLN A 74 -4.93 -10.45 -5.14
N THR A 75 -4.74 -10.93 -3.91
CA THR A 75 -4.22 -12.28 -3.65
C THR A 75 -5.23 -13.35 -4.07
N ILE A 76 -6.52 -13.18 -3.73
CA ILE A 76 -7.61 -14.08 -4.14
C ILE A 76 -7.72 -14.13 -5.67
N ASP A 77 -7.63 -13.00 -6.35
CA ASP A 77 -7.67 -12.93 -7.81
C ASP A 77 -6.48 -13.62 -8.47
N ARG A 78 -5.29 -13.54 -7.88
CA ARG A 78 -4.13 -14.34 -8.32
C ARG A 78 -4.36 -15.83 -8.09
N MET A 79 -4.91 -16.21 -6.93
CA MET A 79 -5.18 -17.61 -6.56
C MET A 79 -6.19 -18.28 -7.51
N ARG A 80 -7.22 -17.57 -7.97
CA ARG A 80 -8.25 -18.07 -8.89
C ARG A 80 -7.71 -18.65 -10.21
N LYS A 81 -6.46 -18.35 -10.57
CA LYS A 81 -5.78 -18.85 -11.77
C LYS A 81 -5.22 -20.27 -11.62
N TYR A 82 -5.29 -20.86 -10.44
CA TYR A 82 -4.67 -22.14 -10.11
C TYR A 82 -5.66 -23.08 -9.42
N ASP A 83 -5.63 -24.35 -9.79
CA ASP A 83 -6.53 -25.38 -9.21
C ASP A 83 -6.14 -25.79 -7.78
N THR A 84 -4.90 -25.50 -7.36
CA THR A 84 -4.38 -25.85 -6.04
C THR A 84 -3.46 -24.74 -5.54
N VAL A 85 -3.64 -24.34 -4.29
CA VAL A 85 -2.85 -23.28 -3.62
C VAL A 85 -2.35 -23.82 -2.28
N PHE A 86 -1.09 -23.52 -1.94
CA PHE A 86 -0.52 -23.82 -0.62
C PHE A 86 -0.69 -22.60 0.30
N ALA A 87 -1.39 -22.79 1.40
CA ALA A 87 -1.49 -21.81 2.48
C ALA A 87 -0.63 -22.31 3.65
N ILE A 88 0.47 -21.59 3.91
CA ILE A 88 1.49 -21.92 4.91
C ILE A 88 1.26 -21.08 6.16
#